data_AF-U2PWG1-F1
#
_entry.id   AF-U2PWG1-F1
#
_cell.length_a   1.000
_cell.length_b   1.000
_cell.length_c   1.000
_cell.angle_alpha   90.00
_cell.angle_beta   90.00
_cell.angle_gamma   90.00
#
_symmetry.space_group_name_H-M   'P 1'
#
loop_
_entity.id
_entity.type
_entity.pdbx_description
1 polymer ?
#
loop_
_entity_poly.entity_id
_entity_poly.type
_entity_poly.pdbx_seq_one_letter_code
_entity_poly.pdbx_strand_id
1 'polypeptide(L)'
;MILGIFIIVMSIIKFQENNLKNKAKENKDIQEKQQQEILDICRINKVMKIYSQNDGESFYVVLENKNIYKVDEDMLGNYTIGEYCK
;
A
#
# COMPACT_ATOMS: atom_id res chain seq x y z
N MET A 1 -17.53 12.32 -42.38
CA MET A 1 -18.38 12.24 -41.16
C MET A 1 -17.94 11.10 -40.23
N ILE A 2 -17.72 9.87 -40.74
CA ILE A 2 -17.30 8.71 -39.93
C ILE A 2 -15.91 8.89 -39.29
N LEU A 3 -14.93 9.45 -40.02
CA LEU A 3 -13.56 9.68 -39.49
C LEU A 3 -13.52 10.61 -38.27
N GLY A 4 -14.35 11.66 -38.26
CA GLY A 4 -14.39 12.63 -37.16
C GLY A 4 -14.94 12.02 -35.88
N ILE A 5 -15.94 11.14 -35.99
CA ILE A 5 -16.51 10.41 -34.86
C ILE A 5 -15.45 9.45 -34.27
N PHE A 6 -14.68 8.76 -35.11
CA PHE A 6 -13.59 7.89 -34.67
C PHE A 6 -12.53 8.61 -33.84
N ILE A 7 -12.12 9.82 -34.24
CA ILE A 7 -11.11 10.62 -33.52
C ILE A 7 -11.65 11.07 -32.15
N ILE A 8 -12.92 11.46 -32.08
CA ILE A 8 -13.57 11.88 -30.82
C ILE A 8 -13.64 10.69 -29.86
N VAL A 9 -14.08 9.52 -30.34
CA VAL A 9 -14.16 8.30 -29.53
C VAL A 9 -12.76 7.89 -29.01
N MET A 10 -11.74 7.88 -29.87
CA MET A 10 -10.36 7.58 -29.46
C MET A 10 -9.83 8.55 -28.40
N SER A 11 -10.17 9.84 -28.51
CA SER A 11 -9.76 10.86 -27.54
C SER A 11 -10.40 10.65 -26.18
N ILE A 12 -11.69 10.30 -26.15
CA ILE A 12 -12.43 10.00 -24.91
C ILE A 12 -11.85 8.76 -24.23
N ILE A 13 -11.56 7.69 -24.98
CA ILE A 13 -10.97 6.46 -24.45
C ILE A 13 -9.60 6.76 -23.80
N LYS A 14 -8.70 7.47 -24.48
CA LYS A 14 -7.39 7.85 -23.93
C LYS A 14 -7.50 8.71 -22.68
N PHE A 15 -8.48 9.62 -22.64
CA PHE A 15 -8.72 10.45 -21.47
C PHE A 15 -9.17 9.62 -20.26
N GLN A 16 -10.05 8.63 -20.45
CA GLN A 16 -10.47 7.72 -19.38
C GLN A 16 -9.32 6.82 -18.90
N GLU A 17 -8.52 6.28 -19.81
CA GLU A 17 -7.34 5.48 -19.45
C GLU A 17 -6.35 6.27 -18.60
N ASN A 18 -6.06 7.53 -18.95
CA ASN A 18 -5.15 8.36 -18.18
C ASN A 18 -5.69 8.66 -16.78
N ASN A 19 -7.00 8.92 -16.64
CA ASN A 19 -7.61 9.13 -15.33
C ASN A 19 -7.56 7.87 -14.45
N LEU A 20 -7.78 6.70 -15.04
CA LEU A 20 -7.65 5.41 -14.33
C LEU A 20 -6.21 5.17 -13.87
N LYS A 21 -5.22 5.41 -14.73
CA LYS A 21 -3.79 5.29 -14.39
C LYS A 21 -3.39 6.24 -13.26
N ASN A 22 -3.87 7.49 -13.31
CA ASN A 22 -3.58 8.47 -12.26
C ASN A 22 -4.17 8.06 -10.91
N LYS A 23 -5.42 7.60 -10.88
CA LYS A 23 -6.05 7.09 -9.65
C LYS A 23 -5.35 5.86 -9.09
N ALA A 24 -4.94 4.93 -9.96
CA ALA A 24 -4.20 3.74 -9.55
C ALA A 24 -2.84 4.12 -8.93
N LYS A 25 -2.15 5.12 -9.51
CA LYS A 25 -0.90 5.66 -8.96
C LYS A 25 -1.13 6.33 -7.60
N GLU A 26 -2.13 7.20 -7.49
CA GLU A 26 -2.45 7.88 -6.24
C GLU A 26 -2.75 6.89 -5.10
N ASN A 27 -3.55 5.86 -5.38
CA ASN A 27 -3.83 4.81 -4.40
C ASN A 27 -2.57 4.06 -3.97
N LYS A 28 -1.68 3.76 -4.92
CA LYS A 28 -0.39 3.11 -4.64
C LYS A 28 0.50 4.01 -3.77
N ASP A 29 0.60 5.29 -4.11
CA ASP A 29 1.39 6.27 -3.36
C ASP A 29 0.86 6.42 -1.91
N ILE A 30 -0.46 6.40 -1.73
CA ILE A 30 -1.09 6.41 -0.39
C ILE A 30 -0.74 5.15 0.40
N GLN A 31 -0.80 3.98 -0.23
CA GLN A 31 -0.45 2.71 0.42
C GLN A 31 1.02 2.68 0.83
N GLU A 32 1.94 3.05 -0.06
CA GLU A 32 3.37 3.11 0.24
C GLU A 32 3.67 4.07 1.39
N LYS A 33 2.99 5.24 1.41
CA LYS A 33 3.13 6.20 2.49
C LYS A 33 2.67 5.63 3.85
N GLN A 34 1.56 4.90 3.87
CA GLN A 34 1.08 4.25 5.10
C GLN A 34 2.06 3.19 5.60
N GLN A 35 2.63 2.36 4.73
CA GLN A 35 3.66 1.39 5.13
C GLN A 35 4.90 2.09 5.72
N GLN A 36 5.32 3.21 5.12
CA GLN A 36 6.45 3.98 5.61
C GLN A 36 6.18 4.61 6.99
N GLU A 37 4.97 5.12 7.23
CA GLU A 37 4.57 5.65 8.54
C GLU A 37 4.61 4.56 9.63
N ILE A 38 4.23 3.32 9.31
CA ILE A 38 4.32 2.19 10.24
C ILE A 38 5.79 1.87 10.57
N LEU A 39 6.67 1.87 9.57
CA LEU A 39 8.11 1.69 9.78
C LEU A 39 8.71 2.76 10.67
N ASP A 40 8.32 4.03 10.47
CA ASP A 40 8.79 5.14 11.29
C ASP A 40 8.34 5.02 12.76
N ILE A 41 7.11 4.56 13.00
CA ILE A 41 6.64 4.25 14.36
C ILE A 41 7.43 3.08 14.96
N CYS A 42 7.75 2.07 14.16
CA CYS A 42 8.51 0.89 14.58
C CYS A 42 9.99 1.20 14.89
N ARG A 43 10.55 2.30 14.35
CA ARG A 43 11.90 2.77 14.73
C ARG A 43 11.99 3.24 16.18
N ILE A 44 10.85 3.57 16.79
CA ILE A 44 10.78 4.02 18.19
C ILE A 44 9.93 3.09 19.08
N ASN A 45 9.28 2.07 18.52
CA ASN A 45 8.53 1.05 19.27
C ASN A 45 8.94 -0.34 18.80
N LYS A 46 9.37 -1.20 19.71
CA LYS A 46 9.77 -2.56 19.35
C LYS A 46 8.59 -3.37 18.81
N VAL A 47 8.89 -4.27 17.88
CA VAL A 47 7.92 -5.27 17.42
C VAL A 47 7.71 -6.29 18.54
N MET A 48 6.46 -6.40 19.01
CA MET A 48 6.08 -7.35 20.05
C MET A 48 5.59 -8.67 19.47
N LYS A 49 4.87 -8.61 18.35
CA LYS A 49 4.28 -9.78 17.71
C LYS A 49 4.05 -9.52 16.23
N ILE A 50 4.21 -10.57 15.43
CA ILE A 50 3.81 -10.62 14.03
C ILE A 50 2.83 -11.78 13.88
N TYR A 51 1.73 -11.59 13.16
CA TYR A 51 0.78 -12.65 12.88
C TYR A 51 0.06 -12.42 11.54
N SER A 52 -0.48 -13.50 10.97
CA SER A 52 -1.36 -13.45 9.82
C SER A 52 -2.79 -13.82 10.21
N GLN A 53 -3.75 -13.36 9.41
CA GLN A 53 -5.15 -13.81 9.43
C GLN A 53 -5.53 -14.34 8.05
N ASN A 54 -6.64 -15.10 7.99
CA ASN A 54 -7.18 -15.71 6.76
C ASN A 54 -6.10 -16.45 5.97
N ASP A 55 -5.42 -17.41 6.61
CA ASP A 55 -4.41 -18.27 5.97
C ASP A 55 -3.29 -17.53 5.22
N GLY A 56 -2.94 -16.31 5.67
CA GLY A 56 -1.87 -15.52 5.06
C GLY A 56 -2.35 -14.41 4.13
N GLU A 57 -3.65 -14.16 4.00
CA GLU A 57 -4.14 -13.03 3.19
C GLU A 57 -3.87 -11.65 3.81
N SER A 58 -3.69 -11.58 5.13
CA SER A 58 -3.45 -10.30 5.82
C SER A 58 -2.46 -10.46 6.96
N PHE A 59 -1.47 -9.57 6.98
CA PHE A 59 -0.38 -9.59 7.95
C PHE A 59 -0.44 -8.40 8.87
N TYR A 60 -0.10 -8.63 10.13
CA TYR A 60 -0.21 -7.64 11.18
C TYR A 60 1.03 -7.63 12.06
N VAL A 61 1.43 -6.42 12.44
CA VAL A 61 2.52 -6.16 13.38
C VAL A 61 1.95 -5.45 14.61
N VAL A 62 2.27 -5.99 15.78
CA VAL A 62 1.97 -5.38 17.08
C VAL A 62 3.24 -4.72 17.58
N LEU A 63 3.17 -3.43 17.88
CA LEU A 63 4.30 -2.68 18.43
C LEU A 63 4.18 -2.51 19.95
N GLU A 64 5.25 -2.07 20.60
CA GLU A 64 5.36 -1.89 22.05
C GLU A 64 4.31 -0.93 22.63
N ASN A 65 3.87 0.05 21.84
CA ASN A 65 2.74 0.93 22.14
C ASN A 65 1.37 0.22 22.14
N LYS A 66 1.33 -1.10 21.92
CA LYS A 66 0.13 -1.96 21.82
C LYS A 66 -0.76 -1.67 20.60
N ASN A 67 -0.31 -0.84 19.66
CA ASN A 67 -1.01 -0.62 18.42
C ASN A 67 -0.75 -1.78 17.45
N ILE A 68 -1.76 -2.07 16.64
CA ILE A 68 -1.75 -3.15 15.65
C ILE A 68 -1.86 -2.50 14.27
N TYR A 69 -0.91 -2.80 13.41
CA TYR A 69 -0.86 -2.26 12.05
C TYR A 69 -0.95 -3.39 11.05
N LYS A 70 -1.80 -3.23 10.03
CA LYS A 70 -1.79 -4.11 8.87
C LYS A 70 -0.59 -3.72 8.00
N VAL A 71 0.23 -4.70 7.63
CA VAL A 71 1.39 -4.52 6.77
C VAL A 71 1.27 -5.37 5.52
N ASP A 72 1.93 -4.93 4.46
CA ASP A 72 2.02 -5.72 3.24
C ASP A 72 3.04 -6.88 3.45
N GLU A 73 2.82 -8.01 2.76
CA GLU A 73 3.63 -9.22 2.93
C GLU A 73 5.11 -8.97 2.57
N ASP A 74 5.35 -8.20 1.53
CA ASP A 74 6.67 -7.80 1.05
C ASP A 74 7.44 -6.95 2.07
N MET A 75 6.71 -6.24 2.94
CA MET A 75 7.29 -5.41 3.99
C MET A 75 7.64 -6.20 5.27
N LEU A 76 7.20 -7.45 5.41
CA LEU A 76 7.42 -8.25 6.63
C LEU A 76 8.91 -8.42 6.99
N GLY A 77 9.80 -8.44 5.99
CA GLY A 77 11.24 -8.55 6.20
C GLY A 77 11.85 -7.39 7.00
N ASN A 78 11.13 -6.27 7.12
CA ASN A 78 11.58 -5.11 7.90
C ASN A 78 11.25 -5.21 9.40
N TYR A 79 10.44 -6.21 9.79
CA TYR A 79 9.95 -6.37 11.16
C TYR A 79 10.57 -7.61 11.81
N THR A 80 11.25 -7.42 12.95
CA THR A 80 11.84 -8.51 13.73
C THR A 80 11.34 -8.44 15.16
N ILE A 81 10.74 -9.54 15.64
CA ILE A 81 10.18 -9.61 17.00
C ILE A 81 11.27 -9.31 18.04
N GLY A 82 10.99 -8.40 18.96
CA GLY A 82 11.91 -7.94 20.00
C GLY A 82 12.82 -6.78 19.59
N GLU A 83 12.80 -6.38 18.31
CA GLU A 83 13.67 -5.34 17.75
C GLU A 83 12.88 -4.13 17.24
N TYR A 84 13.60 -3.03 16.99
CA TYR A 84 13.10 -1.89 16.23
C TYR A 84 13.27 -2.15 14.72
N CYS A 85 12.43 -1.55 13.88
CA CYS A 85 12.54 -1.72 12.43
C CYS A 85 13.75 -0.98 11.85
N LYS A 86 14.26 -1.50 10.72
CA LYS A 86 15.36 -0.90 9.94
C LYS A 86 14.81 0.12 8.92
#